data_AF-A0A059CG49-F1
#
_entry.id   AF-A0A059CG49-F1
#
_cell.length_a   1.000
_cell.length_b   1.000
_cell.length_c   1.000
_cell.angle_alpha   90.00
_cell.angle_beta   90.00
_cell.angle_gamma   90.00
#
_symmetry.space_group_name_H-M   'P 1'
#
loop_
_entity.id
_entity.type
_entity.pdbx_description
1 polymer ?
#
loop_
_entity_poly.entity_id
_entity_poly.type
_entity_poly.pdbx_seq_one_letter_code
_entity_poly.pdbx_strand_id
1 'polypeptide(L)'
;MERQTKWRGTESKKSKVHIDKMLSNWWAKKQAREEKENRSGGEEPLDPLLLSFSLKKTLFPRLLRVPNRGIRGIRVAFFFFFFFLLSSWVFFFLFGFSWWVCRAAGGGVGGGGGGMDIEQKQVELIDHFVKQASALKGPALSPLITEATSNPNLFAFSEILSVPNVLELEGTEYSVYLDVLRLFAHGTWSDYKSNTGQLPHLVPDQVLKLKQLTVLTLAETNKVLPYDQLMLELDVVNVRELEDFLINECMYAGIVRGKLDQLRRCFEVQFAAGRDLRPGQLGNMIKTLSDWLTTSDNLLYTIQEKIKWADTMSEIDKKHRKDVEERVEDVKKSLSIKVKVTPCKQADIDFRGHEEIYSEPGGVMDYEEDRGGRPKRRRHPV
;
A
#
# COMPACT_ATOMS: atom_id res chain seq x y z
N MET A 1 2.68 -22.70 53.29
CA MET A 1 2.56 -21.92 52.03
C MET A 1 1.12 -21.75 51.54
N GLU A 2 0.13 -22.49 52.04
CA GLU A 2 -1.23 -22.56 51.43
C GLU A 2 -2.10 -21.29 51.49
N ARG A 3 -1.80 -20.31 52.36
CA ARG A 3 -2.63 -19.08 52.42
C ARG A 3 -2.41 -18.17 51.19
N GLN A 4 -1.22 -18.14 50.59
CA GLN A 4 -0.95 -17.29 49.42
C GLN A 4 -1.51 -17.86 48.10
N THR A 5 -1.60 -19.18 47.95
CA THR A 5 -2.19 -19.81 46.75
C THR A 5 -3.70 -19.60 46.72
N LYS A 6 -4.38 -19.69 47.87
CA LYS A 6 -5.83 -19.46 48.00
C LYS A 6 -6.24 -18.01 47.65
N TRP A 7 -5.44 -17.01 48.01
CA TRP A 7 -5.68 -15.60 47.65
C TRP A 7 -5.44 -15.33 46.15
N ARG A 8 -4.35 -15.84 45.57
CA ARG A 8 -4.04 -15.61 44.15
C ARG A 8 -5.09 -16.24 43.21
N GLY A 9 -5.69 -17.37 43.63
CA GLY A 9 -6.78 -18.03 42.90
C GLY A 9 -8.13 -17.28 42.95
N THR A 10 -8.47 -16.61 44.05
CA THR A 10 -9.72 -15.83 44.17
C THR A 10 -9.64 -14.50 43.43
N GLU A 11 -8.45 -13.87 43.40
CA GLU A 11 -8.20 -12.60 42.71
C GLU A 11 -8.20 -12.76 41.18
N SER A 12 -7.64 -13.87 40.67
CA SER A 12 -7.74 -14.28 39.26
C SER A 12 -9.19 -14.54 38.83
N LYS A 13 -9.97 -15.29 39.64
CA LYS A 13 -11.39 -15.55 39.36
C LYS A 13 -12.24 -14.28 39.38
N LYS A 14 -12.02 -13.36 40.34
CA LYS A 14 -12.69 -12.05 40.36
C LYS A 14 -12.34 -11.20 39.13
N SER A 15 -11.07 -11.19 38.73
CA SER A 15 -10.62 -10.47 37.53
C SER A 15 -11.28 -11.01 36.25
N LYS A 16 -11.39 -12.33 36.10
CA LYS A 16 -12.05 -12.94 34.93
C LYS A 16 -13.54 -12.61 34.87
N VAL A 17 -14.28 -12.78 35.98
CA VAL A 17 -15.70 -12.40 36.05
C VAL A 17 -15.93 -10.91 35.78
N HIS A 18 -14.99 -10.04 36.18
CA HIS A 18 -15.08 -8.61 35.87
C HIS A 18 -14.86 -8.32 34.38
N ILE A 19 -13.88 -8.98 33.75
CA ILE A 19 -13.61 -8.87 32.31
C ILE A 19 -14.79 -9.40 31.49
N ASP A 20 -15.32 -10.58 31.82
CA ASP A 20 -16.47 -11.17 31.11
C ASP A 20 -17.72 -10.26 31.23
N LYS A 21 -17.93 -9.65 32.39
CA LYS A 21 -19.02 -8.67 32.60
C LYS A 21 -18.79 -7.34 31.87
N MET A 22 -17.54 -6.91 31.69
CA MET A 22 -17.20 -5.75 30.85
C MET A 22 -17.39 -6.05 29.36
N LEU A 23 -16.99 -7.23 28.88
CA LEU A 23 -17.16 -7.65 27.50
C LEU A 23 -18.64 -7.83 27.13
N SER A 24 -19.44 -8.43 28.03
CA SER A 24 -20.90 -8.55 27.86
C SER A 24 -21.59 -7.17 27.82
N ASN A 25 -21.24 -6.24 28.72
CA ASN A 25 -21.75 -4.87 28.67
C ASN A 25 -21.29 -4.09 27.43
N TRP A 26 -20.10 -4.37 26.89
CA TRP A 26 -19.59 -3.76 25.67
C TRP A 26 -20.34 -4.27 24.44
N TRP A 27 -20.57 -5.59 24.36
CA TRP A 27 -21.40 -6.20 23.30
C TRP A 27 -22.84 -5.71 23.32
N ALA A 28 -23.48 -5.64 24.49
CA ALA A 28 -24.83 -5.08 24.62
C ALA A 28 -24.90 -3.60 24.20
N LYS A 29 -23.85 -2.81 24.49
CA LYS A 29 -23.73 -1.43 24.00
C LYS A 29 -23.48 -1.32 22.50
N LYS A 30 -22.84 -2.32 21.87
CA LYS A 30 -22.62 -2.37 20.42
C LYS A 30 -23.93 -2.64 19.69
N GLN A 31 -24.65 -3.70 20.08
CA GLN A 31 -25.98 -4.01 19.52
C GLN A 31 -26.97 -2.85 19.71
N ALA A 32 -27.04 -2.24 20.90
CA ALA A 32 -27.91 -1.08 21.14
C ALA A 32 -27.49 0.21 20.39
N ARG A 33 -26.33 0.21 19.72
CA ARG A 33 -25.91 1.28 18.80
C ARG A 33 -26.33 0.94 17.37
N GLU A 34 -26.04 -0.28 16.93
CA GLU A 34 -26.45 -0.81 15.63
C GLU A 34 -27.98 -0.78 15.46
N GLU A 35 -28.77 -1.12 16.50
CA GLU A 35 -30.25 -1.00 16.51
C GLU A 35 -30.81 0.44 16.53
N LYS A 36 -29.97 1.45 16.81
CA LYS A 36 -30.32 2.87 16.70
C LYS A 36 -29.96 3.42 15.33
N GLU A 37 -28.79 3.04 14.82
CA GLU A 37 -28.28 3.38 13.49
C GLU A 37 -29.23 2.86 12.41
N ASN A 38 -29.70 1.62 12.52
CA ASN A 38 -30.74 1.04 11.65
C ASN A 38 -32.15 1.65 11.81
N ARG A 39 -32.34 2.64 12.69
CA ARG A 39 -33.65 3.27 13.00
C ARG A 39 -33.70 4.77 12.70
N SER A 40 -32.57 5.38 12.36
CA SER A 40 -32.46 6.77 11.92
C SER A 40 -31.69 6.81 10.61
N GLY A 41 -32.41 6.71 9.49
CA GLY A 41 -31.81 6.88 8.16
C GLY A 41 -31.23 8.29 7.99
N GLY A 42 -29.95 8.36 7.63
CA GLY A 42 -29.19 9.59 7.45
C GLY A 42 -27.70 9.31 7.52
N GLU A 43 -27.06 9.19 6.36
CA GLU A 43 -25.61 8.93 6.26
C GLU A 43 -24.80 10.22 6.50
N GLU A 44 -23.90 10.19 7.47
CA GLU A 44 -22.70 11.03 7.51
C GLU A 44 -21.46 10.13 7.71
N PRO A 45 -20.32 10.42 7.05
CA PRO A 45 -19.13 9.58 7.12
C PRO A 45 -18.38 9.75 8.45
N LEU A 46 -17.93 8.63 9.03
CA LEU A 46 -17.22 8.60 10.31
C LEU A 46 -15.78 9.11 10.20
N ASP A 47 -15.49 10.19 10.92
CA ASP A 47 -14.18 10.84 10.98
C ASP A 47 -13.12 9.96 11.71
N PRO A 48 -12.03 9.49 11.05
CA PRO A 48 -11.07 8.54 11.64
C PRO A 48 -10.33 9.04 12.89
N LEU A 49 -10.30 10.37 13.10
CA LEU A 49 -9.58 11.00 14.20
C LEU A 49 -10.18 10.69 15.58
N LEU A 50 -11.51 10.53 15.69
CA LEU A 50 -12.20 10.27 16.96
C LEU A 50 -11.89 8.87 17.53
N LEU A 51 -11.72 7.87 16.67
CA LEU A 51 -11.29 6.52 17.05
C LEU A 51 -9.88 6.53 17.65
N SER A 52 -8.96 7.29 17.05
CA SER A 52 -7.58 7.42 17.55
C SER A 52 -7.48 8.11 18.92
N PHE A 53 -8.32 9.12 19.18
CA PHE A 53 -8.32 9.87 20.43
C PHE A 53 -8.87 9.06 21.61
N SER A 54 -9.87 8.22 21.38
CA SER A 54 -10.48 7.37 22.42
C SER A 54 -9.52 6.27 22.91
N LEU A 55 -8.80 5.63 21.98
CA LEU A 55 -7.75 4.65 22.30
C LEU A 55 -6.57 5.29 23.08
N LYS A 56 -6.12 6.47 22.65
CA LYS A 56 -5.01 7.17 23.34
C LYS A 56 -5.37 7.61 24.76
N LYS A 57 -6.58 8.11 25.03
CA LYS A 57 -7.00 8.53 26.37
C LYS A 57 -7.18 7.37 27.36
N THR A 58 -7.44 6.14 26.89
CA THR A 58 -7.80 5.00 27.76
C THR A 58 -6.64 4.04 28.07
N LEU A 59 -5.72 3.79 27.12
CA LEU A 59 -4.57 2.90 27.36
C LEU A 59 -3.36 3.59 28.03
N PHE A 60 -3.05 4.82 27.63
CA PHE A 60 -1.75 5.44 27.98
C PHE A 60 -1.53 5.68 29.48
N PRO A 61 -2.53 6.10 30.30
CA PRO A 61 -2.33 6.33 31.74
C PRO A 61 -2.05 5.07 32.58
N ARG A 62 -2.27 3.85 32.03
CA ARG A 62 -2.07 2.58 32.77
C ARG A 62 -0.69 1.96 32.57
N LEU A 63 0.01 2.26 31.48
CA LEU A 63 1.33 1.69 31.16
C LEU A 63 2.49 2.31 31.98
N LEU A 64 2.31 3.52 32.53
CA LEU A 64 3.33 4.24 33.30
C LEU A 64 3.40 3.87 34.79
N ARG A 65 2.60 2.89 35.27
CA ARG A 65 2.50 2.55 36.71
C ARG A 65 3.01 1.13 37.03
N VAL A 66 4.28 0.87 36.68
CA VAL A 66 5.01 -0.35 37.10
C VAL A 66 6.22 0.05 37.96
N PRO A 67 6.41 -0.49 39.18
CA PRO A 67 7.47 -0.04 40.09
C PRO A 67 8.88 -0.37 39.58
N ASN A 68 9.85 0.49 39.92
CA ASN A 68 11.26 0.32 39.58
C ASN A 68 11.87 -0.94 40.20
N ARG A 69 12.53 -1.77 39.37
CA ARG A 69 13.81 -2.44 39.68
C ARG A 69 14.49 -2.94 38.39
N GLY A 70 15.70 -2.45 38.11
CA GLY A 70 16.76 -3.33 37.63
C GLY A 70 17.12 -3.42 36.13
N ILE A 71 16.52 -2.68 35.19
CA ILE A 71 16.99 -2.72 33.77
C ILE A 71 17.09 -1.30 33.19
N ARG A 72 18.32 -0.82 32.93
CA ARG A 72 18.58 0.52 32.37
C ARG A 72 18.70 0.54 30.83
N GLY A 73 19.28 -0.48 30.21
CA GLY A 73 19.55 -0.50 28.75
C GLY A 73 18.30 -0.50 27.87
N ILE A 74 17.35 -1.42 28.12
CA ILE A 74 16.14 -1.59 27.29
C ILE A 74 15.26 -0.33 27.29
N ARG A 75 15.26 0.44 28.40
CA ARG A 75 14.52 1.71 28.47
C ARG A 75 15.08 2.76 27.52
N VAL A 76 16.40 2.81 27.30
CA VAL A 76 17.01 3.78 26.37
C VAL A 76 16.61 3.46 24.94
N ALA A 77 16.73 2.19 24.51
CA ALA A 77 16.30 1.76 23.18
C ALA A 77 14.81 2.03 22.91
N PHE A 78 13.92 1.69 23.85
CA PHE A 78 12.49 2.01 23.72
C PHE A 78 12.20 3.51 23.75
N PHE A 79 12.94 4.31 24.53
CA PHE A 79 12.76 5.76 24.53
C PHE A 79 13.17 6.34 23.18
N PHE A 80 14.35 5.98 22.65
CA PHE A 80 14.80 6.44 21.34
C PHE A 80 13.86 6.00 20.21
N PHE A 81 13.43 4.73 20.16
CA PHE A 81 12.51 4.24 19.12
C PHE A 81 11.15 4.95 19.19
N PHE A 82 10.63 5.18 20.41
CA PHE A 82 9.38 5.91 20.59
C PHE A 82 9.54 7.42 20.32
N PHE A 83 10.71 8.02 20.58
CA PHE A 83 11.02 9.41 20.22
C PHE A 83 11.18 9.58 18.71
N PHE A 84 11.74 8.60 18.01
CA PHE A 84 11.86 8.58 16.54
C PHE A 84 10.48 8.48 15.87
N LEU A 85 9.61 7.60 16.40
CA LEU A 85 8.22 7.50 15.96
C LEU A 85 7.43 8.78 16.29
N LEU A 86 7.61 9.38 17.47
CA LEU A 86 6.99 10.66 17.81
C LEU A 86 7.53 11.80 16.95
N SER A 87 8.84 11.86 16.67
CA SER A 87 9.41 12.90 15.82
C SER A 87 8.90 12.80 14.39
N SER A 88 8.75 11.57 13.86
CA SER A 88 8.16 11.35 12.53
C SER A 88 6.66 11.69 12.50
N TRP A 89 5.91 11.40 13.57
CA TRP A 89 4.51 11.82 13.72
C TRP A 89 4.37 13.34 13.87
N VAL A 90 5.24 13.98 14.64
CA VAL A 90 5.27 15.43 14.84
C VAL A 90 5.73 16.15 13.57
N PHE A 91 6.61 15.55 12.76
CA PHE A 91 6.91 16.05 11.41
C PHE A 91 5.69 15.98 10.51
N PHE A 92 4.97 14.85 10.48
CA PHE A 92 3.72 14.71 9.72
C PHE A 92 2.62 15.67 10.21
N PHE A 93 2.52 15.91 11.52
CA PHE A 93 1.54 16.84 12.07
C PHE A 93 1.94 18.31 11.85
N LEU A 94 3.22 18.67 11.94
CA LEU A 94 3.67 20.04 11.65
C LEU A 94 3.60 20.36 10.16
N PHE A 95 4.11 19.51 9.28
CA PHE A 95 3.98 19.72 7.82
C PHE A 95 2.50 19.64 7.38
N GLY A 96 1.72 18.70 7.92
CA GLY A 96 0.29 18.57 7.62
C GLY A 96 -0.54 19.76 8.11
N PHE A 97 -0.26 20.29 9.31
CA PHE A 97 -0.96 21.46 9.83
C PHE A 97 -0.50 22.75 9.15
N SER A 98 0.78 22.88 8.77
CA SER A 98 1.24 23.95 7.87
C SER A 98 0.54 23.89 6.51
N TRP A 99 0.37 22.70 5.92
CA TRP A 99 -0.34 22.53 4.64
C TRP A 99 -1.83 22.88 4.77
N TRP A 100 -2.48 22.45 5.86
CA TRP A 100 -3.89 22.74 6.11
C TRP A 100 -4.14 24.23 6.41
N VAL A 101 -3.27 24.88 7.20
CA VAL A 101 -3.32 26.32 7.47
C VAL A 101 -2.99 27.14 6.22
N CYS A 102 -2.03 26.73 5.39
CA CYS A 102 -1.78 27.33 4.08
C CYS A 102 -2.89 27.07 3.03
N ARG A 103 -3.77 26.09 3.25
CA ARG A 103 -4.98 25.89 2.42
C ARG A 103 -6.17 26.73 2.92
N ALA A 104 -6.16 27.16 4.18
CA ALA A 104 -7.14 28.08 4.76
C ALA A 104 -6.81 29.58 4.50
N ALA A 105 -5.54 29.92 4.22
CA ALA A 105 -5.11 31.25 3.81
C ALA A 105 -4.63 31.23 2.36
N GLY A 106 -5.44 31.79 1.44
CA GLY A 106 -5.25 31.63 0.00
C GLY A 106 -3.87 32.04 -0.53
N GLY A 107 -3.21 31.12 -1.24
CA GLY A 107 -1.96 31.36 -1.96
C GLY A 107 -1.58 30.10 -2.76
N GLY A 108 -1.71 30.16 -4.09
CA GLY A 108 -1.50 29.00 -4.94
C GLY A 108 -0.01 28.66 -5.13
N VAL A 109 0.35 27.40 -4.88
CA VAL A 109 1.58 26.76 -5.41
C VAL A 109 1.19 25.35 -5.88
N GLY A 110 1.47 25.04 -7.15
CA GLY A 110 1.02 23.81 -7.79
C GLY A 110 1.91 22.59 -7.53
N GLY A 111 1.36 21.40 -7.76
CA GLY A 111 2.07 20.12 -7.72
C GLY A 111 1.33 19.04 -6.94
N GLY A 112 0.43 18.30 -7.61
CA GLY A 112 -0.17 17.07 -7.04
C GLY A 112 -1.67 16.83 -7.26
N GLY A 113 -2.44 17.79 -7.80
CA GLY A 113 -3.91 17.70 -7.88
C GLY A 113 -4.52 17.00 -9.10
N GLY A 114 -3.82 17.00 -10.25
CA GLY A 114 -4.43 16.78 -11.58
C GLY A 114 -4.91 15.36 -11.94
N GLY A 115 -5.31 14.54 -10.97
CA GLY A 115 -6.05 13.29 -11.22
C GLY A 115 -7.55 13.50 -11.03
N MET A 116 -7.93 14.00 -9.84
CA MET A 116 -9.32 14.30 -9.50
C MET A 116 -9.93 15.38 -10.40
N ASP A 117 -9.10 16.33 -10.88
CA ASP A 117 -9.51 17.40 -11.80
C ASP A 117 -9.91 16.90 -13.21
N ILE A 118 -9.58 15.67 -13.58
CA ILE A 118 -9.91 15.07 -14.89
C ILE A 118 -11.24 14.32 -14.79
N GLU A 119 -11.36 13.44 -13.80
CA GLU A 119 -12.58 12.65 -13.55
C GLU A 119 -13.80 13.56 -13.36
N GLN A 120 -13.67 14.66 -12.63
CA GLN A 120 -14.76 15.63 -12.44
C GLN A 120 -15.20 16.30 -13.75
N LYS A 121 -14.25 16.73 -14.60
CA LYS A 121 -14.56 17.32 -15.92
C LYS A 121 -15.16 16.32 -16.89
N GLN A 122 -14.77 15.05 -16.79
CA GLN A 122 -15.36 13.98 -17.58
C GLN A 122 -16.82 13.78 -17.23
N VAL A 123 -17.18 13.73 -15.95
CA VAL A 123 -18.59 13.59 -15.52
C VAL A 123 -19.46 14.70 -16.11
N GLU A 124 -19.04 15.97 -16.04
CA GLU A 124 -19.79 17.10 -16.62
C GLU A 124 -20.00 16.96 -18.15
N LEU A 125 -18.97 16.51 -18.88
CA LEU A 125 -19.05 16.30 -20.32
C LEU A 125 -19.93 15.10 -20.69
N ILE A 126 -19.82 13.98 -19.96
CA ILE A 126 -20.67 12.80 -20.15
C ILE A 126 -22.13 13.19 -19.96
N ASP A 127 -22.44 13.89 -18.87
CA ASP A 127 -23.79 14.38 -18.57
C ASP A 127 -24.34 15.29 -19.68
N HIS A 128 -23.50 16.15 -20.26
CA HIS A 128 -23.85 17.02 -21.39
C HIS A 128 -24.20 16.19 -22.65
N PHE A 129 -23.32 15.27 -23.05
CA PHE A 129 -23.53 14.44 -24.24
C PHE A 129 -24.69 13.46 -24.09
N VAL A 130 -24.90 12.88 -22.90
CA VAL A 130 -26.06 12.01 -22.61
C VAL A 130 -27.37 12.79 -22.69
N LYS A 131 -27.44 14.02 -22.18
CA LYS A 131 -28.62 14.90 -22.30
C LYS A 131 -28.91 15.28 -23.76
N GLN A 132 -27.88 15.57 -24.55
CA GLN A 132 -28.06 15.84 -25.98
C GLN A 132 -28.49 14.59 -26.76
N ALA A 133 -27.87 13.43 -26.50
CA ALA A 133 -28.22 12.16 -27.14
C ALA A 133 -29.66 11.70 -26.81
N SER A 134 -30.16 11.99 -25.60
CA SER A 134 -31.54 11.67 -25.22
C SER A 134 -32.59 12.61 -25.86
N ALA A 135 -32.20 13.83 -26.23
CA ALA A 135 -33.06 14.80 -26.91
C ALA A 135 -33.06 14.66 -28.44
N LEU A 136 -31.94 14.22 -29.04
CA LEU A 136 -31.78 14.05 -30.49
C LEU A 136 -32.16 12.63 -30.94
N LYS A 137 -32.62 12.50 -32.20
CA LYS A 137 -32.97 11.22 -32.84
C LYS A 137 -32.51 11.15 -34.29
N GLY A 138 -32.22 9.93 -34.75
CA GLY A 138 -31.87 9.64 -36.14
C GLY A 138 -30.62 10.40 -36.62
N PRO A 139 -30.67 11.10 -37.78
CA PRO A 139 -29.49 11.70 -38.41
C PRO A 139 -28.74 12.69 -37.51
N ALA A 140 -29.44 13.38 -36.61
CA ALA A 140 -28.85 14.36 -35.70
C ALA A 140 -27.89 13.77 -34.65
N LEU A 141 -27.86 12.44 -34.47
CA LEU A 141 -26.90 11.77 -33.60
C LEU A 141 -25.52 11.59 -34.25
N SER A 142 -25.43 11.59 -35.59
CA SER A 142 -24.15 11.45 -36.30
C SER A 142 -23.14 12.60 -36.04
N PRO A 143 -23.51 13.91 -36.07
CA PRO A 143 -22.59 14.97 -35.65
C PRO A 143 -22.27 14.89 -34.16
N LEU A 144 -23.22 14.52 -33.31
CA LEU A 144 -23.02 14.40 -31.86
C LEU A 144 -21.98 13.33 -31.50
N ILE A 145 -22.05 12.15 -32.14
CA ILE A 145 -21.07 11.07 -31.97
C ILE A 145 -19.70 11.54 -32.47
N THR A 146 -19.65 12.25 -33.60
CA THR A 146 -18.41 12.81 -34.17
C THR A 146 -17.77 13.84 -33.22
N GLU A 147 -18.58 14.71 -32.62
CA GLU A 147 -18.14 15.67 -31.62
C GLU A 147 -17.63 14.97 -30.34
N ALA A 148 -18.42 14.08 -29.74
CA ALA A 148 -18.03 13.35 -28.54
C ALA A 148 -16.71 12.55 -28.74
N THR A 149 -16.58 11.83 -29.86
CA THR A 149 -15.35 11.08 -30.19
C THR A 149 -14.15 11.99 -30.46
N SER A 150 -14.35 13.23 -30.90
CA SER A 150 -13.25 14.21 -31.12
C SER A 150 -12.87 15.00 -29.85
N ASN A 151 -13.72 15.08 -28.83
CA ASN A 151 -13.50 15.93 -27.65
C ASN A 151 -12.27 15.52 -26.81
N PRO A 152 -11.21 16.34 -26.65
CA PRO A 152 -9.92 15.90 -26.09
C PRO A 152 -9.96 15.47 -24.62
N ASN A 153 -11.00 15.84 -23.87
CA ASN A 153 -11.14 15.50 -22.44
C ASN A 153 -12.03 14.26 -22.19
N LEU A 154 -12.76 13.77 -23.21
CA LEU A 154 -13.75 12.69 -23.06
C LEU A 154 -13.15 11.33 -23.48
N PHE A 155 -12.98 10.43 -22.52
CA PHE A 155 -12.38 9.10 -22.71
C PHE A 155 -13.29 7.93 -22.31
N ALA A 156 -14.46 8.21 -21.73
CA ALA A 156 -15.51 7.24 -21.43
C ALA A 156 -16.73 7.50 -22.32
N PHE A 157 -17.31 6.43 -22.85
CA PHE A 157 -18.36 6.44 -23.86
C PHE A 157 -19.49 5.45 -23.54
N SER A 158 -19.35 4.60 -22.52
CA SER A 158 -20.32 3.55 -22.19
C SER A 158 -21.70 4.10 -21.84
N GLU A 159 -21.75 5.23 -21.13
CA GLU A 159 -22.96 5.96 -20.79
C GLU A 159 -23.66 6.49 -22.04
N ILE A 160 -22.91 7.09 -22.97
CA ILE A 160 -23.43 7.59 -24.26
C ILE A 160 -23.94 6.42 -25.12
N LEU A 161 -23.21 5.31 -25.16
CA LEU A 161 -23.58 4.10 -25.89
C LEU A 161 -24.85 3.43 -25.30
N SER A 162 -25.09 3.57 -24.00
CA SER A 162 -26.28 3.03 -23.32
C SER A 162 -27.57 3.83 -23.56
N VAL A 163 -27.50 5.00 -24.19
CA VAL A 163 -28.68 5.83 -24.47
C VAL A 163 -29.60 5.12 -25.49
N PRO A 164 -30.90 4.93 -25.21
CA PRO A 164 -31.81 4.21 -26.11
C PRO A 164 -31.85 4.76 -27.55
N ASN A 165 -31.87 6.09 -27.71
CA ASN A 165 -31.86 6.73 -29.03
C ASN A 165 -30.60 6.41 -29.86
N VAL A 166 -29.46 6.11 -29.21
CA VAL A 166 -28.22 5.71 -29.89
C VAL A 166 -28.32 4.24 -30.30
N LEU A 167 -28.85 3.37 -29.44
CA LEU A 167 -29.10 1.96 -29.77
C LEU A 167 -30.15 1.81 -30.89
N GLU A 168 -31.14 2.70 -30.98
CA GLU A 168 -32.12 2.79 -32.09
C GLU A 168 -31.47 3.03 -33.47
N LEU A 169 -30.17 3.39 -33.56
CA LEU A 169 -29.44 3.50 -34.83
C LEU A 169 -29.02 2.13 -35.40
N GLU A 170 -29.07 1.06 -34.61
CA GLU A 170 -28.74 -0.30 -35.07
C GLU A 170 -29.74 -0.76 -36.15
N GLY A 171 -29.22 -1.17 -37.30
CA GLY A 171 -30.04 -1.51 -38.48
C GLY A 171 -30.45 -0.31 -39.37
N THR A 172 -30.06 0.93 -39.01
CA THR A 172 -30.24 2.12 -39.87
C THR A 172 -29.00 2.40 -40.74
N GLU A 173 -29.13 3.34 -41.67
CA GLU A 173 -28.00 3.88 -42.45
C GLU A 173 -26.90 4.54 -41.59
N TYR A 174 -27.21 4.90 -40.34
CA TYR A 174 -26.26 5.48 -39.37
C TYR A 174 -25.61 4.45 -38.43
N SER A 175 -25.89 3.15 -38.61
CA SER A 175 -25.28 2.05 -37.83
C SER A 175 -23.75 2.12 -37.78
N VAL A 176 -23.11 2.58 -38.86
CA VAL A 176 -21.66 2.83 -38.97
C VAL A 176 -21.13 3.77 -37.86
N TYR A 177 -21.90 4.76 -37.41
CA TYR A 177 -21.51 5.66 -36.31
C TYR A 177 -21.62 5.00 -34.93
N LEU A 178 -22.56 4.06 -34.78
CA LEU A 178 -22.70 3.25 -33.57
C LEU A 178 -21.50 2.29 -33.43
N ASP A 179 -21.04 1.69 -34.54
CA ASP A 179 -19.85 0.83 -34.53
C ASP A 179 -18.55 1.63 -34.28
N VAL A 180 -18.46 2.90 -34.73
CA VAL A 180 -17.40 3.82 -34.27
C VAL A 180 -17.48 4.03 -32.75
N LEU A 181 -18.66 4.28 -32.18
CA LEU A 181 -18.78 4.46 -30.73
C LEU A 181 -18.40 3.20 -29.94
N ARG A 182 -18.77 2.00 -30.43
CA ARG A 182 -18.32 0.70 -29.90
C ARG A 182 -16.81 0.52 -29.97
N LEU A 183 -16.18 0.92 -31.08
CA LEU A 183 -14.72 0.90 -31.26
C LEU A 183 -14.02 1.80 -30.25
N PHE A 184 -14.54 3.00 -29.97
CA PHE A 184 -13.94 3.91 -28.98
C PHE A 184 -14.11 3.39 -27.55
N ALA A 185 -15.31 2.90 -27.20
CA ALA A 185 -15.57 2.33 -25.89
C ALA A 185 -14.70 1.09 -25.59
N HIS A 186 -14.55 0.18 -26.57
CA HIS A 186 -13.99 -1.14 -26.28
C HIS A 186 -12.81 -1.56 -27.17
N GLY A 187 -12.72 -1.11 -28.41
CA GLY A 187 -11.68 -1.52 -29.37
C GLY A 187 -10.36 -0.76 -29.23
N THR A 188 -9.52 -0.86 -30.25
CA THR A 188 -8.14 -0.33 -30.31
C THR A 188 -7.80 0.19 -31.71
N TRP A 189 -6.63 0.83 -31.86
CA TRP A 189 -6.14 1.29 -33.17
C TRP A 189 -5.92 0.15 -34.17
N SER A 190 -5.47 -1.02 -33.71
CA SER A 190 -5.35 -2.23 -34.53
C SER A 190 -6.72 -2.77 -34.97
N ASP A 191 -7.76 -2.68 -34.12
CA ASP A 191 -9.16 -3.01 -34.48
C ASP A 191 -9.76 -2.04 -35.51
N TYR A 192 -9.35 -0.76 -35.52
CA TYR A 192 -9.73 0.16 -36.59
C TYR A 192 -9.06 -0.24 -37.91
N LYS A 193 -7.75 -0.50 -37.87
CA LYS A 193 -6.96 -0.89 -39.06
C LYS A 193 -7.49 -2.13 -39.76
N SER A 194 -7.94 -3.13 -39.03
CA SER A 194 -8.53 -4.35 -39.60
C SER A 194 -9.92 -4.12 -40.23
N ASN A 195 -10.67 -3.11 -39.76
CA ASN A 195 -12.05 -2.82 -40.17
C ASN A 195 -12.22 -1.57 -41.04
N THR A 196 -11.13 -1.03 -41.61
CA THR A 196 -11.12 0.21 -42.43
C THR A 196 -12.04 0.18 -43.67
N GLY A 197 -12.49 -1.00 -44.12
CA GLY A 197 -13.46 -1.14 -45.21
C GLY A 197 -14.94 -1.05 -44.79
N GLN A 198 -15.24 -1.05 -43.49
CA GLN A 198 -16.61 -1.00 -42.94
C GLN A 198 -16.88 0.26 -42.12
N LEU A 199 -15.83 0.82 -41.50
CA LEU A 199 -15.90 2.03 -40.68
C LEU A 199 -15.65 3.30 -41.53
N PRO A 200 -16.14 4.48 -41.10
CA PRO A 200 -15.93 5.72 -41.82
C PRO A 200 -14.51 6.22 -41.58
N HIS A 201 -14.02 7.09 -42.46
CA HIS A 201 -12.70 7.69 -42.28
C HIS A 201 -12.70 8.62 -41.06
N LEU A 202 -11.89 8.29 -40.05
CA LEU A 202 -11.78 9.09 -38.82
C LEU A 202 -11.09 10.45 -39.07
N VAL A 203 -11.50 11.44 -38.29
CA VAL A 203 -10.88 12.77 -38.16
C VAL A 203 -9.53 12.63 -37.42
N PRO A 204 -8.50 13.48 -37.67
CA PRO A 204 -7.22 13.40 -36.97
C PRO A 204 -7.33 13.35 -35.43
N ASP A 205 -8.25 14.13 -34.85
CA ASP A 205 -8.48 14.16 -33.38
C ASP A 205 -9.04 12.82 -32.86
N GLN A 206 -9.92 12.18 -33.64
CA GLN A 206 -10.44 10.84 -33.34
C GLN A 206 -9.33 9.79 -33.44
N VAL A 207 -8.45 9.87 -34.46
CA VAL A 207 -7.28 8.99 -34.60
C VAL A 207 -6.34 9.11 -33.40
N LEU A 208 -6.02 10.34 -33.01
CA LEU A 208 -5.19 10.65 -31.83
C LEU A 208 -5.81 10.04 -30.57
N LYS A 209 -7.12 10.23 -30.35
CA LYS A 209 -7.82 9.65 -29.21
C LYS A 209 -7.85 8.13 -29.23
N LEU A 210 -8.09 7.49 -30.37
CA LEU A 210 -8.08 6.03 -30.43
C LEU A 210 -6.69 5.45 -30.13
N LYS A 211 -5.62 6.14 -30.53
CA LYS A 211 -4.25 5.82 -30.09
C LYS A 211 -4.08 5.99 -28.57
N GLN A 212 -4.58 7.07 -27.95
CA GLN A 212 -4.55 7.26 -26.49
C GLN A 212 -5.28 6.11 -25.74
N LEU A 213 -6.48 5.74 -26.19
CA LEU A 213 -7.29 4.65 -25.63
C LEU A 213 -6.61 3.28 -25.79
N THR A 214 -5.83 3.10 -26.86
CA THR A 214 -5.00 1.90 -27.07
C THR A 214 -3.87 1.83 -26.04
N VAL A 215 -3.19 2.94 -25.73
CA VAL A 215 -2.19 2.99 -24.64
C VAL A 215 -2.81 2.64 -23.29
N LEU A 216 -4.02 3.15 -22.98
CA LEU A 216 -4.73 2.80 -21.75
C LEU A 216 -5.04 1.30 -21.64
N THR A 217 -5.48 0.68 -22.74
CA THR A 217 -5.78 -0.76 -22.80
C THR A 217 -4.52 -1.62 -22.59
N LEU A 218 -3.38 -1.20 -23.15
CA LEU A 218 -2.09 -1.85 -22.92
C LEU A 218 -1.63 -1.69 -21.46
N ALA A 219 -1.81 -0.49 -20.90
CA ALA A 219 -1.44 -0.14 -19.52
C ALA A 219 -2.30 -0.81 -18.44
N GLU A 220 -3.54 -1.19 -18.77
CA GLU A 220 -4.40 -2.05 -17.94
C GLU A 220 -3.79 -3.45 -17.79
N THR A 221 -3.27 -4.01 -18.88
CA THR A 221 -2.74 -5.38 -18.94
C THR A 221 -1.31 -5.47 -18.37
N ASN A 222 -0.43 -4.52 -18.72
CA ASN A 222 1.01 -4.60 -18.45
C ASN A 222 1.53 -3.32 -17.78
N LYS A 223 2.22 -3.46 -16.64
CA LYS A 223 2.88 -2.33 -15.93
C LYS A 223 4.17 -1.84 -16.59
N VAL A 224 4.79 -2.65 -17.43
CA VAL A 224 5.98 -2.27 -18.21
C VAL A 224 5.66 -2.54 -19.68
N LEU A 225 5.63 -1.48 -20.48
CA LEU A 225 5.26 -1.52 -21.89
C LEU A 225 6.51 -1.38 -22.77
N PRO A 226 6.92 -2.42 -23.52
CA PRO A 226 8.01 -2.32 -24.48
C PRO A 226 7.69 -1.31 -25.59
N TYR A 227 8.66 -0.51 -26.00
CA TYR A 227 8.49 0.45 -27.10
C TYR A 227 8.14 -0.27 -28.40
N ASP A 228 8.71 -1.44 -28.67
CA ASP A 228 8.47 -2.17 -29.91
C ASP A 228 7.00 -2.64 -30.02
N GLN A 229 6.35 -2.96 -28.90
CA GLN A 229 4.91 -3.25 -28.86
C GLN A 229 4.08 -1.96 -29.06
N LEU A 230 4.42 -0.88 -28.37
CA LEU A 230 3.73 0.41 -28.51
C LEU A 230 3.83 0.97 -29.94
N MET A 231 4.99 0.85 -30.58
CA MET A 231 5.23 1.27 -31.96
C MET A 231 4.35 0.50 -32.95
N LEU A 232 4.16 -0.80 -32.73
CA LEU A 232 3.30 -1.67 -33.55
C LEU A 232 1.82 -1.33 -33.34
N GLU A 233 1.36 -1.28 -32.09
CA GLU A 233 -0.05 -1.04 -31.74
C GLU A 233 -0.52 0.40 -32.04
N LEU A 234 0.38 1.38 -32.02
CA LEU A 234 0.06 2.78 -32.33
C LEU A 234 0.41 3.18 -33.76
N ASP A 235 1.03 2.30 -34.55
CA ASP A 235 1.53 2.59 -35.89
C ASP A 235 2.48 3.81 -35.92
N VAL A 236 3.54 3.74 -35.13
CA VAL A 236 4.55 4.80 -34.97
C VAL A 236 5.93 4.26 -35.32
N VAL A 237 6.59 4.87 -36.30
CA VAL A 237 7.86 4.35 -36.87
C VAL A 237 9.08 4.79 -36.06
N ASN A 238 9.00 5.95 -35.38
CA ASN A 238 10.14 6.54 -34.67
C ASN A 238 9.96 6.53 -33.16
N VAL A 239 11.02 6.17 -32.43
CA VAL A 239 11.03 6.24 -30.94
C VAL A 239 10.76 7.66 -30.45
N ARG A 240 11.31 8.68 -31.12
CA ARG A 240 11.11 10.09 -30.73
C ARG A 240 9.64 10.51 -30.84
N GLU A 241 8.97 10.06 -31.90
CA GLU A 241 7.55 10.30 -32.14
C GLU A 241 6.67 9.58 -31.11
N LEU A 242 7.04 8.34 -30.72
CA LEU A 242 6.39 7.62 -29.63
C LEU A 242 6.55 8.37 -28.29
N GLU A 243 7.75 8.85 -27.97
CA GLU A 243 8.00 9.62 -26.75
C GLU A 243 7.21 10.93 -26.73
N ASP A 244 7.20 11.67 -27.83
CA ASP A 244 6.42 12.91 -27.94
C ASP A 244 4.92 12.64 -27.83
N PHE A 245 4.41 11.55 -28.43
CA PHE A 245 3.02 11.13 -28.26
C PHE A 245 2.69 10.76 -26.80
N LEU A 246 3.53 9.96 -26.13
CA LEU A 246 3.32 9.59 -24.73
C LEU A 246 3.39 10.82 -23.80
N ILE A 247 4.30 11.76 -24.05
CA ILE A 247 4.42 12.97 -23.25
C ILE A 247 3.25 13.92 -23.51
N ASN A 248 3.10 14.40 -24.74
CA ASN A 248 2.15 15.45 -25.12
C ASN A 248 0.70 14.95 -25.06
N GLU A 249 0.42 13.77 -25.61
CA GLU A 249 -0.96 13.31 -25.75
C GLU A 249 -1.40 12.44 -24.55
N CYS A 250 -0.51 11.74 -23.86
CA CYS A 250 -0.92 10.87 -22.73
C CYS A 250 -0.62 11.46 -21.34
N MET A 251 0.59 11.99 -21.12
CA MET A 251 1.01 12.48 -19.79
C MET A 251 0.50 13.88 -19.49
N TYR A 252 0.50 14.81 -20.44
CA TYR A 252 -0.08 16.15 -20.25
C TYR A 252 -1.62 16.13 -20.21
N ALA A 253 -2.27 15.25 -20.97
CA ALA A 253 -3.70 14.96 -20.81
C ALA A 253 -4.02 14.28 -19.46
N GLY A 254 -3.00 13.79 -18.74
CA GLY A 254 -3.10 13.21 -17.41
C GLY A 254 -3.73 11.80 -17.35
N ILE A 255 -4.08 11.23 -18.50
CA ILE A 255 -4.64 9.87 -18.61
C ILE A 255 -3.65 8.78 -18.21
N VAL A 256 -2.34 9.02 -18.34
CA VAL A 256 -1.29 8.07 -17.93
C VAL A 256 -0.17 8.79 -17.19
N ARG A 257 0.38 8.15 -16.16
CA ARG A 257 1.59 8.61 -15.46
C ARG A 257 2.57 7.45 -15.34
N GLY A 258 3.83 7.72 -15.66
CA GLY A 258 4.88 6.71 -15.68
C GLY A 258 6.26 7.30 -15.88
N LYS A 259 7.24 6.44 -16.13
CA LYS A 259 8.61 6.81 -16.48
C LYS A 259 9.01 6.18 -17.81
N LEU A 260 9.62 6.96 -18.67
CA LEU A 260 10.23 6.51 -19.93
C LEU A 260 11.67 6.06 -19.64
N ASP A 261 11.98 4.80 -19.90
CA ASP A 261 13.34 4.25 -19.85
C ASP A 261 13.82 3.98 -21.28
N GLN A 262 14.55 4.94 -21.83
CA GLN A 262 15.15 4.86 -23.17
C GLN A 262 16.21 3.76 -23.29
N LEU A 263 16.88 3.40 -22.18
CA LEU A 263 17.97 2.42 -22.20
C LEU A 263 17.42 1.00 -22.26
N ARG A 264 16.31 0.74 -21.56
CA ARG A 264 15.55 -0.52 -21.64
C ARG A 264 14.47 -0.53 -22.73
N ARG A 265 14.28 0.58 -23.47
CA ARG A 265 13.22 0.79 -24.47
C ARG A 265 11.85 0.41 -23.93
N CYS A 266 11.51 0.89 -22.73
CA CYS A 266 10.23 0.58 -22.10
C CYS A 266 9.64 1.76 -21.33
N PHE A 267 8.32 1.78 -21.25
CA PHE A 267 7.55 2.72 -20.45
C PHE A 267 7.00 2.02 -19.20
N GLU A 268 7.40 2.50 -18.02
CA GLU A 268 6.96 1.97 -16.73
C GLU A 268 5.73 2.74 -16.24
N VAL A 269 4.55 2.11 -16.32
CA VAL A 269 3.25 2.68 -15.95
C VAL A 269 3.08 2.64 -14.43
N GLN A 270 2.95 3.81 -13.81
CA GLN A 270 2.60 3.95 -12.39
C GLN A 270 1.08 4.07 -12.21
N PHE A 271 0.44 4.85 -13.07
CA PHE A 271 -1.01 5.08 -13.08
C PHE A 271 -1.49 5.15 -14.53
N ALA A 272 -2.68 4.59 -14.77
CA ALA A 272 -3.45 4.78 -15.98
C ALA A 272 -4.91 5.00 -15.56
N ALA A 273 -5.60 5.91 -16.23
CA ALA A 273 -7.02 6.14 -16.04
C ALA A 273 -7.83 4.90 -16.45
N GLY A 274 -9.00 4.71 -15.83
CA GLY A 274 -9.95 3.70 -16.28
C GLY A 274 -10.51 4.05 -17.67
N ARG A 275 -10.72 3.04 -18.50
CA ARG A 275 -11.56 3.12 -19.71
C ARG A 275 -12.91 2.45 -19.43
N ASP A 276 -13.85 2.58 -20.37
CA ASP A 276 -15.13 1.88 -20.34
C ASP A 276 -14.98 0.37 -20.09
N LEU A 277 -15.77 -0.14 -19.15
CA LEU A 277 -15.83 -1.57 -18.84
C LEU A 277 -16.52 -2.33 -19.98
N ARG A 278 -15.85 -3.34 -20.54
CA ARG A 278 -16.49 -4.32 -21.42
C ARG A 278 -17.49 -5.17 -20.64
N PRO A 279 -18.65 -5.53 -21.22
CA PRO A 279 -19.60 -6.43 -20.59
C PRO A 279 -18.92 -7.75 -20.19
N GLY A 280 -18.97 -8.08 -18.89
CA GLY A 280 -18.31 -9.25 -18.29
C GLY A 280 -17.02 -8.96 -17.50
N GLN A 281 -16.32 -7.82 -17.73
CA GLN A 281 -15.09 -7.49 -16.96
C GLN A 281 -15.35 -7.32 -15.45
N LEU A 282 -16.53 -6.85 -15.06
CA LEU A 282 -16.91 -6.67 -13.65
C LEU A 282 -16.77 -7.97 -12.82
N GLY A 283 -17.10 -9.13 -13.39
CA GLY A 283 -16.92 -10.42 -12.72
C GLY A 283 -15.45 -10.75 -12.45
N ASN A 284 -14.56 -10.40 -13.38
CA ASN A 284 -13.12 -10.56 -13.21
C ASN A 284 -12.58 -9.59 -12.14
N MET A 285 -13.07 -8.35 -12.08
CA MET A 285 -12.68 -7.38 -11.05
C MET A 285 -13.11 -7.83 -9.63
N ILE A 286 -14.33 -8.33 -9.48
CA ILE A 286 -14.81 -8.90 -8.21
C ILE A 286 -13.94 -10.09 -7.80
N LYS A 287 -13.57 -10.96 -8.75
CA LYS A 287 -12.70 -12.09 -8.48
C LYS A 287 -11.29 -11.65 -8.05
N THR A 288 -10.62 -10.75 -8.79
CA THR A 288 -9.26 -10.31 -8.44
C THR A 288 -9.19 -9.61 -7.08
N LEU A 289 -10.21 -8.83 -6.73
CA LEU A 289 -10.34 -8.24 -5.39
C LEU A 289 -10.55 -9.31 -4.30
N SER A 290 -11.34 -10.35 -4.58
CA SER A 290 -11.57 -11.48 -3.66
C SER A 290 -10.31 -12.32 -3.44
N ASP A 291 -9.56 -12.58 -4.52
CA ASP A 291 -8.28 -13.29 -4.48
C ASP A 291 -7.23 -12.47 -3.71
N TRP A 292 -7.21 -11.13 -3.86
CA TRP A 292 -6.32 -10.23 -3.11
C TRP A 292 -6.68 -10.15 -1.62
N LEU A 293 -7.97 -10.09 -1.27
CA LEU A 293 -8.43 -10.15 0.12
C LEU A 293 -8.00 -11.47 0.77
N THR A 294 -8.28 -12.59 0.11
CA THR A 294 -7.90 -13.94 0.57
C THR A 294 -6.39 -14.07 0.76
N THR A 295 -5.59 -13.52 -0.16
CA THR A 295 -4.13 -13.49 -0.06
C THR A 295 -3.67 -12.66 1.15
N SER A 296 -4.32 -11.51 1.39
CA SER A 296 -4.01 -10.63 2.52
C SER A 296 -4.35 -11.28 3.87
N ASP A 297 -5.48 -11.97 3.97
CA ASP A 297 -5.86 -12.73 5.17
C ASP A 297 -4.89 -13.89 5.46
N ASN A 298 -4.43 -14.60 4.41
CA ASN A 298 -3.42 -15.65 4.54
C ASN A 298 -2.06 -15.10 5.01
N LEU A 299 -1.65 -13.92 4.53
CA LEU A 299 -0.45 -13.23 5.01
C LEU A 299 -0.61 -12.78 6.47
N LEU A 300 -1.78 -12.27 6.87
CA LEU A 300 -2.06 -11.94 8.27
C LEU A 300 -2.02 -13.18 9.18
N TYR A 301 -2.60 -14.30 8.74
CA TYR A 301 -2.56 -15.57 9.48
C TYR A 301 -1.13 -16.07 9.68
N THR A 302 -0.32 -16.11 8.62
CA THR A 302 1.08 -16.56 8.71
C THR A 302 1.92 -15.64 9.59
N ILE A 303 1.73 -14.32 9.54
CA ILE A 303 2.38 -13.38 10.47
C ILE A 303 1.97 -13.66 11.92
N GLN A 304 0.68 -13.87 12.20
CA GLN A 304 0.19 -14.22 13.55
C GLN A 304 0.76 -15.56 14.05
N GLU A 305 0.93 -16.55 13.17
CA GLU A 305 1.58 -17.81 13.50
C GLU A 305 3.06 -17.61 13.84
N LYS A 306 3.81 -16.82 13.04
CA LYS A 306 5.22 -16.51 13.33
C LYS A 306 5.39 -15.76 14.65
N ILE A 307 4.48 -14.86 15.01
CA ILE A 307 4.48 -14.19 16.33
C ILE A 307 4.30 -15.23 17.46
N LYS A 308 3.29 -16.11 17.38
CA LYS A 308 3.05 -17.16 18.38
C LYS A 308 4.23 -18.12 18.51
N TRP A 309 4.86 -18.48 17.40
CA TRP A 309 6.07 -19.31 17.39
C TRP A 309 7.24 -18.59 18.07
N ALA A 310 7.48 -17.31 17.75
CA ALA A 310 8.54 -16.51 18.36
C ALA A 310 8.33 -16.32 19.87
N ASP A 311 7.09 -16.06 20.32
CA ASP A 311 6.74 -15.97 21.74
C ASP A 311 7.00 -17.31 22.46
N THR A 312 6.59 -18.43 21.84
CA THR A 312 6.79 -19.77 22.40
C THR A 312 8.27 -20.12 22.50
N MET A 313 9.06 -19.85 21.45
CA MET A 313 10.51 -20.06 21.46
C MET A 313 11.19 -19.16 22.50
N SER A 314 10.78 -17.90 22.60
CA SER A 314 11.28 -16.95 23.60
C SER A 314 11.06 -17.44 25.04
N GLU A 315 9.91 -18.05 25.34
CA GLU A 315 9.66 -18.66 26.67
C GLU A 315 10.44 -19.97 26.89
N ILE A 316 10.63 -20.79 25.85
CA ILE A 316 11.50 -21.98 25.93
C ILE A 316 12.95 -21.58 26.20
N ASP A 317 13.49 -20.60 25.48
CA ASP A 317 14.85 -20.09 25.65
C ASP A 317 15.06 -19.42 27.01
N LYS A 318 14.07 -18.64 27.49
CA LYS A 318 14.08 -18.07 28.85
C LYS A 318 14.11 -19.16 29.92
N LYS A 319 13.41 -20.27 29.71
CA LYS A 319 13.45 -21.41 30.63
C LYS A 319 14.80 -22.11 30.56
N HIS A 320 15.26 -22.48 29.37
CA HIS A 320 16.54 -23.15 29.17
C HIS A 320 17.71 -22.35 29.76
N ARG A 321 17.74 -21.03 29.56
CA ARG A 321 18.73 -20.14 30.18
C ARG A 321 18.71 -20.22 31.71
N LYS A 322 17.54 -20.19 32.34
CA LYS A 322 17.42 -20.32 33.81
C LYS A 322 17.92 -21.68 34.30
N ASP A 323 17.53 -22.76 33.61
CA ASP A 323 17.96 -24.13 33.93
C ASP A 323 19.49 -24.28 33.80
N VAL A 324 20.13 -23.56 32.86
CA VAL A 324 21.60 -23.50 32.71
C VAL A 324 22.25 -22.64 33.81
N GLU A 325 21.70 -21.46 34.11
CA GLU A 325 22.17 -20.58 35.19
C GLU A 325 22.14 -21.28 36.56
N GLU A 326 21.07 -22.02 36.87
CA GLU A 326 20.94 -22.81 38.10
C GLU A 326 22.02 -23.90 38.21
N ARG A 327 22.24 -24.67 37.13
CA ARG A 327 23.30 -25.70 37.08
C ARG A 327 24.69 -25.10 37.25
N VAL A 328 24.97 -23.93 36.67
CA VAL A 328 26.26 -23.23 36.83
C VAL A 328 26.46 -22.82 38.29
N GLU A 329 25.43 -22.30 38.96
CA GLU A 329 25.52 -21.96 40.39
C GLU A 329 25.71 -23.18 41.29
N ASP A 330 25.07 -24.32 41.00
CA ASP A 330 25.27 -25.55 41.77
C ASP A 330 26.66 -26.16 41.56
N VAL A 331 27.21 -26.09 40.34
CA VAL A 331 28.61 -26.45 40.08
C VAL A 331 29.55 -25.55 40.88
N LYS A 332 29.38 -24.21 40.85
CA LYS A 332 30.17 -23.27 41.67
C LYS A 332 30.09 -23.58 43.17
N LYS A 333 28.89 -23.83 43.71
CA LYS A 333 28.71 -24.21 45.12
C LYS A 333 29.48 -25.50 45.44
N SER A 334 29.31 -26.55 44.64
CA SER A 334 29.97 -27.84 44.88
C SER A 334 31.51 -27.75 44.81
N LEU A 335 32.06 -26.95 43.89
CA LEU A 335 33.48 -26.64 43.83
C LEU A 335 33.95 -25.87 45.07
N SER A 336 33.22 -24.83 45.49
CA SER A 336 33.57 -24.05 46.69
C SER A 336 33.52 -24.88 47.99
N ILE A 337 32.67 -25.91 48.05
CA ILE A 337 32.61 -26.86 49.16
C ILE A 337 33.81 -27.81 49.09
N LYS A 338 34.13 -28.39 47.93
CA LYS A 338 35.31 -29.26 47.75
C LYS A 338 36.60 -28.55 48.16
N VAL A 339 36.79 -27.30 47.73
CA VAL A 339 37.95 -26.45 48.12
C VAL A 339 38.04 -26.24 49.64
N LYS A 340 36.91 -26.17 50.35
CA LYS A 340 36.86 -26.03 51.82
C LYS A 340 37.02 -27.35 52.59
N VAL A 341 36.82 -28.50 51.94
CA VAL A 341 36.82 -29.84 52.56
C VAL A 341 38.17 -30.56 52.42
N THR A 342 39.10 -30.04 51.62
CA THR A 342 40.51 -30.49 51.59
C THR A 342 41.41 -29.62 52.47
N PRO A 343 41.65 -29.99 53.75
CA PRO A 343 42.75 -29.43 54.53
C PRO A 343 44.08 -30.09 54.10
N CYS A 344 44.61 -29.68 52.94
CA CYS A 344 46.04 -29.90 52.68
C CYS A 344 46.85 -28.84 53.44
N LYS A 345 48.00 -29.24 53.97
CA LYS A 345 48.78 -28.45 54.93
C LYS A 345 49.37 -27.19 54.27
N GLN A 346 49.56 -26.16 55.09
CA GLN A 346 50.34 -24.95 54.76
C GLN A 346 51.68 -25.33 54.09
N ALA A 347 51.93 -24.76 52.92
CA ALA A 347 53.24 -24.70 52.30
C ALA A 347 53.30 -23.42 51.45
N ASP A 348 53.78 -22.34 52.05
CA ASP A 348 54.17 -21.14 51.31
C ASP A 348 55.38 -21.48 50.43
N ILE A 349 55.20 -21.45 49.11
CA ILE A 349 56.29 -21.57 48.13
C ILE A 349 56.08 -20.51 47.05
N ASP A 350 56.80 -19.39 47.18
CA ASP A 350 57.09 -18.50 46.07
C ASP A 350 58.08 -19.16 45.09
N PHE A 351 57.80 -19.07 43.78
CA PHE A 351 58.71 -19.05 42.60
C PHE A 351 57.84 -19.40 41.35
N ARG A 352 57.41 -18.50 40.45
CA ARG A 352 58.08 -17.50 39.57
C ARG A 352 58.49 -18.07 38.18
N GLY A 353 57.63 -17.87 37.18
CA GLY A 353 57.86 -18.05 35.73
C GLY A 353 58.04 -19.50 35.24
N HIS A 354 57.76 -19.91 34.01
CA HIS A 354 57.16 -19.33 32.79
C HIS A 354 56.47 -20.52 32.03
N GLU A 355 55.80 -20.45 30.87
CA GLU A 355 55.74 -19.45 29.79
C GLU A 355 54.32 -19.41 29.14
N GLU A 356 54.21 -19.55 27.80
CA GLU A 356 53.03 -19.40 26.93
C GLU A 356 52.27 -20.72 26.60
N ILE A 357 50.97 -20.64 26.27
CA ILE A 357 50.39 -20.99 24.93
C ILE A 357 48.83 -21.11 24.93
N TYR A 358 48.22 -20.58 23.87
CA TYR A 358 46.82 -20.66 23.38
C TYR A 358 45.64 -19.91 24.07
N SER A 359 45.35 -18.75 23.45
CA SER A 359 44.03 -18.26 22.97
C SER A 359 43.23 -17.21 23.76
N GLU A 360 43.13 -16.05 23.13
CA GLU A 360 42.32 -14.87 23.48
C GLU A 360 40.81 -15.03 23.23
N PRO A 361 39.97 -14.18 23.87
CA PRO A 361 38.52 -14.18 23.67
C PRO A 361 38.07 -13.29 22.49
N GLY A 362 37.66 -13.91 21.38
CA GLY A 362 36.85 -13.26 20.34
C GLY A 362 35.43 -13.85 20.30
N GLY A 363 34.36 -13.08 20.05
CA GLY A 363 34.26 -11.63 19.89
C GLY A 363 32.78 -11.24 19.76
N VAL A 364 32.40 -10.06 20.24
CA VAL A 364 31.03 -9.54 20.07
C VAL A 364 30.92 -8.90 18.69
N MET A 365 30.13 -9.50 17.79
CA MET A 365 29.77 -8.85 16.53
C MET A 365 28.59 -7.89 16.76
N ASP A 366 28.90 -6.63 17.02
CA ASP A 366 28.00 -5.53 16.69
C ASP A 366 28.17 -5.19 15.20
N TYR A 367 27.06 -5.03 14.50
CA TYR A 367 27.01 -4.50 13.13
C TYR A 367 26.26 -3.17 13.15
N GLU A 368 26.96 -2.06 12.87
CA GLU A 368 26.36 -0.90 12.21
C GLU A 368 27.31 -0.32 11.16
N GLU A 369 26.71 0.35 10.18
CA GLU A 369 27.35 0.95 9.01
C GLU A 369 28.12 2.23 9.38
N ASP A 370 29.19 2.58 8.64
CA ASP A 370 29.07 3.78 7.78
C ASP A 370 30.12 3.92 6.65
N ARG A 371 29.64 4.54 5.57
CA ARG A 371 30.28 5.35 4.51
C ARG A 371 31.82 5.32 4.30
N GLY A 372 32.19 4.85 3.09
CA GLY A 372 32.89 5.71 2.11
C GLY A 372 34.37 5.41 1.79
N GLY A 373 34.66 4.92 0.58
CA GLY A 373 36.05 4.75 0.11
C GLY A 373 36.23 4.14 -1.28
N ARG A 374 36.12 4.96 -2.34
CA ARG A 374 36.31 4.55 -3.76
C ARG A 374 37.76 4.09 -4.05
N PRO A 375 38.02 2.88 -4.60
CA PRO A 375 39.37 2.47 -4.98
C PRO A 375 39.88 3.23 -6.22
N LYS A 376 41.02 3.92 -6.11
CA LYS A 376 41.73 4.51 -7.26
C LYS A 376 42.54 3.44 -8.00
N ARG A 377 42.15 3.17 -9.25
CA ARG A 377 42.85 2.29 -10.20
C ARG A 377 44.30 2.79 -10.44
N ARG A 378 45.31 2.07 -9.92
CA ARG A 378 46.72 2.31 -10.28
C ARG A 378 47.00 1.70 -11.67
N ARG A 379 47.73 2.42 -12.53
CA ARG A 379 48.31 1.89 -13.77
C ARG A 379 49.76 1.48 -13.50
N HIS A 380 50.24 0.45 -14.20
CA HIS A 380 51.67 0.11 -14.23
C HIS A 380 52.46 1.15 -15.05
N PRO A 381 53.74 1.40 -14.72
CA PRO A 381 54.66 2.11 -15.61
C PRO A 381 55.11 1.22 -16.77
N VAL A 382 55.67 1.87 -17.80
CA VAL A 382 56.15 1.31 -19.07
C VAL A 382 57.37 0.43 -18.88
#